data_AF-A0AAP0LMS0-F1
#
_entry.id   AF-A0AAP0LMS0-F1
#
_cell.length_a   1.000
_cell.length_b   1.000
_cell.length_c   1.000
_cell.angle_alpha   90.00
_cell.angle_beta   90.00
_cell.angle_gamma   90.00
#
_symmetry.space_group_name_H-M   'P 1'
#
loop_
_entity.id
_entity.type
_entity.pdbx_description
1 polymer ?
#
loop_
_entity_poly.entity_id
_entity_poly.type
_entity_poly.pdbx_seq_one_letter_code
_entity_poly.pdbx_strand_id
1 'polypeptide(L)'
;MHDVILEGRPISKGSIIELTDERLESAHRYVLFNTAEVEPYLHLHLAELKHSDKRLSRNEGLLWKRHSEEFSSWFEQKVPI
;
A
#
# COMPACT_ATOMS: atom_id res chain seq x y z
N MET A 1 -14.90 24.66 -47.87
CA MET A 1 -15.03 24.27 -46.45
C MET A 1 -13.79 23.45 -46.17
N HIS A 2 -12.84 23.98 -45.39
CA HIS A 2 -11.55 23.30 -45.14
C HIS A 2 -11.63 22.68 -43.75
N ASP A 3 -11.63 21.36 -43.69
CA ASP A 3 -11.57 20.61 -42.44
C ASP A 3 -10.18 20.80 -41.81
N VAL A 4 -10.14 21.49 -40.68
CA VAL A 4 -8.93 21.64 -39.87
C VAL A 4 -8.73 20.34 -39.12
N ILE A 5 -7.80 19.51 -39.60
CA ILE A 5 -7.35 18.32 -38.88
C ILE A 5 -6.49 18.82 -37.70
N LEU A 6 -7.00 18.67 -36.48
CA LEU A 6 -6.26 18.91 -35.24
C LEU A 6 -5.30 17.75 -35.00
N GLU A 7 -4.12 17.81 -35.61
CA GLU A 7 -3.06 16.82 -35.41
C GLU A 7 -2.53 16.92 -33.97
N GLY A 8 -2.85 15.91 -33.15
CA GLY A 8 -2.46 15.86 -31.75
C GLY A 8 -0.94 15.71 -31.57
N ARG A 9 -0.41 16.19 -30.44
CA ARG A 9 1.01 16.07 -30.10
C ARG A 9 1.40 14.58 -29.98
N PRO A 10 2.51 14.13 -30.60
CA PRO A 10 2.99 12.76 -30.43
C PRO A 10 3.26 12.45 -28.95
N ILE A 11 2.79 11.29 -28.48
CA ILE A 11 3.20 10.75 -27.18
C ILE A 11 4.70 10.51 -27.25
N SER A 12 5.46 11.19 -26.38
CA SER A 12 6.92 11.07 -26.33
C SER A 12 7.35 9.63 -26.01
N LYS A 13 8.54 9.24 -26.47
CA LYS A 13 9.15 7.93 -26.19
C LYS A 13 9.18 7.68 -24.68
N GLY A 14 8.63 6.55 -24.24
CA GLY A 14 8.64 6.17 -22.83
C GLY A 14 10.05 5.91 -22.30
N SER A 15 10.29 6.26 -21.03
CA SER A 15 11.53 5.91 -20.33
C SER A 15 11.35 4.59 -19.57
N ILE A 16 12.33 3.70 -19.68
CA ILE A 16 12.41 2.52 -18.80
C ILE A 16 12.88 3.01 -17.43
N ILE A 17 12.12 2.69 -16.39
CA ILE A 17 12.49 2.96 -15.00
C ILE A 17 12.68 1.60 -14.34
N GLU A 18 13.89 1.32 -13.88
CA GLU A 18 14.14 0.16 -13.03
C GLU A 18 13.73 0.49 -11.59
N LEU A 19 12.97 -0.41 -10.97
CA LEU A 19 12.61 -0.27 -9.56
C LEU A 19 13.81 -0.71 -8.72
N THR A 20 14.20 0.14 -7.77
CA THR A 20 15.17 -0.24 -6.75
C THR A 20 14.58 -1.31 -5.84
N ASP A 21 15.44 -2.09 -5.18
CA ASP A 21 15.01 -3.12 -4.23
C ASP A 21 14.09 -2.56 -3.14
N GLU A 22 14.36 -1.36 -2.63
CA GLU A 22 13.51 -0.66 -1.66
C GLU A 22 12.09 -0.37 -2.19
N ARG A 23 11.98 0.01 -3.47
CA ARG A 23 10.69 0.24 -4.12
C ARG A 23 9.94 -1.05 -4.36
N LEU A 24 10.66 -2.11 -4.73
CA LEU A 24 10.10 -3.46 -4.84
C LEU A 24 9.57 -3.95 -3.49
N GLU A 25 10.34 -3.80 -2.42
CA GLU A 25 9.93 -4.19 -1.07
C GLU A 25 8.69 -3.41 -0.60
N SER A 26 8.65 -2.10 -0.90
CA SER A 26 7.47 -1.28 -0.64
C SER A 26 6.27 -1.81 -1.45
N ALA A 27 6.43 -2.07 -2.74
CA ALA A 27 5.35 -2.59 -3.58
C ALA A 27 4.83 -3.95 -3.08
N HIS A 28 5.73 -4.86 -2.67
CA HIS A 28 5.35 -6.16 -2.10
C HIS A 28 4.54 -6.03 -0.82
N ARG A 29 4.92 -5.12 0.10
CA ARG A 29 4.13 -4.82 1.30
C ARG A 29 2.70 -4.39 0.94
N TYR A 30 2.54 -3.60 -0.12
CA TYR A 30 1.23 -3.13 -0.57
C TYR A 30 0.35 -4.20 -1.23
N VAL A 31 0.85 -5.38 -1.60
CA VAL A 31 -0.01 -6.45 -2.16
C VAL A 31 -1.10 -6.85 -1.15
N LEU A 32 -0.72 -7.01 0.12
CA LEU A 32 -1.66 -7.36 1.19
C LEU A 32 -2.70 -6.26 1.41
N PHE A 33 -2.28 -4.99 1.42
CA PHE A 33 -3.17 -3.84 1.61
C PHE A 33 -4.18 -3.66 0.47
N ASN A 34 -3.88 -4.15 -0.73
CA ASN A 34 -4.77 -4.05 -1.88
C ASN A 34 -5.65 -5.29 -2.09
N THR A 35 -5.50 -6.32 -1.24
CA THR A 35 -6.26 -7.57 -1.37
C THR A 35 -7.52 -7.50 -0.52
N ALA A 36 -8.69 -7.58 -1.14
CA ALA A 36 -9.98 -7.40 -0.47
C ALA A 36 -10.22 -8.45 0.63
N GLU A 37 -9.74 -9.68 0.44
CA GLU A 37 -9.83 -10.77 1.40
C GLU A 37 -9.01 -10.51 2.67
N VAL A 38 -8.00 -9.65 2.59
CA VAL A 38 -7.11 -9.29 3.70
C VAL A 38 -7.67 -8.12 4.51
N GLU A 39 -8.60 -7.31 3.96
CA GLU A 39 -9.19 -6.13 4.61
C GLU A 39 -9.69 -6.39 6.06
N PRO A 40 -10.40 -7.50 6.37
CA PRO A 40 -10.84 -7.77 7.74
C PRO A 40 -9.67 -7.89 8.73
N TYR A 41 -8.54 -8.42 8.26
CA TYR A 41 -7.34 -8.60 9.06
C TYR A 41 -6.58 -7.30 9.26
N LEU A 42 -6.60 -6.40 8.26
CA LEU A 42 -6.07 -5.04 8.40
C LEU A 42 -6.78 -4.31 9.56
N HIS A 43 -8.11 -4.34 9.57
CA HIS A 43 -8.91 -3.74 10.63
C HIS A 43 -8.67 -4.40 11.99
N LEU A 44 -8.56 -5.73 12.03
CA LEU A 44 -8.29 -6.45 13.27
C LEU A 44 -6.94 -6.05 13.87
N HIS A 45 -5.88 -6.01 13.06
CA HIS A 45 -4.57 -5.59 13.53
C HIS A 45 -4.55 -4.14 14.02
N LEU A 46 -5.22 -3.22 13.31
CA LEU A 46 -5.37 -1.83 13.77
C LEU A 46 -6.07 -1.74 15.13
N ALA A 47 -7.10 -2.56 15.36
CA ALA A 47 -7.80 -2.61 16.64
C ALA A 47 -6.91 -3.16 17.76
N GLU A 48 -6.17 -4.24 17.51
CA GLU A 48 -5.21 -4.83 18.47
C GLU A 48 -4.10 -3.83 18.85
N LEU A 49 -3.57 -3.07 17.88
CA LEU A 49 -2.57 -2.03 18.12
C LEU A 49 -3.14 -0.88 18.98
N LYS A 50 -4.34 -0.39 18.66
CA LYS A 50 -5.01 0.66 19.46
C LYS A 50 -5.30 0.21 20.88
N HIS A 51 -5.66 -1.07 21.06
CA HIS A 51 -5.94 -1.65 22.38
C HIS A 51 -4.68 -1.85 23.21
N SER A 52 -3.59 -2.31 22.60
CA SER A 52 -2.32 -2.59 23.28
C SER A 52 -1.55 -1.32 23.68
N ASP A 53 -1.61 -0.25 22.88
CA ASP A 53 -0.96 1.02 23.19
C ASP A 53 -1.88 2.22 22.95
N LYS A 54 -2.31 2.86 24.05
CA LYS A 54 -3.16 4.06 24.03
C LYS A 54 -2.53 5.24 23.28
N ARG A 55 -1.21 5.28 23.11
CA ARG A 55 -0.53 6.31 22.30
C ARG A 55 -0.88 6.16 20.83
N LEU A 56 -1.00 4.94 20.33
CA LEU A 56 -1.38 4.65 18.94
C LEU A 56 -2.82 5.06 18.67
N SER A 57 -3.70 4.97 19.66
CA SER A 57 -5.07 5.50 19.57
C SER A 57 -5.13 7.02 19.40
N ARG A 58 -4.09 7.76 19.81
CA ARG A 58 -4.04 9.22 19.77
C ARG A 58 -3.15 9.78 18.66
N ASN A 59 -2.37 8.92 18.00
CA ASN A 59 -1.45 9.31 16.94
C ASN A 59 -1.60 8.35 15.75
N GLU A 60 -2.40 8.78 14.78
CA GLU A 60 -2.74 7.99 13.60
C GLU A 60 -1.52 7.73 12.70
N GLY A 61 -0.60 8.69 12.56
CA GLY A 61 0.62 8.49 11.78
C GLY A 61 1.55 7.43 12.39
N LEU A 62 1.71 7.43 13.71
CA LEU A 62 2.47 6.42 14.42
C LEU A 62 1.80 5.04 14.35
N LEU A 63 0.46 5.00 14.46
CA LEU A 63 -0.31 3.78 14.28
C LEU A 63 -0.13 3.20 12.89
N TRP A 64 -0.27 4.01 11.83
CA TRP A 64 -0.12 3.54 10.45
C TRP A 64 1.28 3.06 10.16
N LYS A 65 2.30 3.77 10.65
CA LYS A 65 3.69 3.34 10.54
C LYS A 65 3.87 1.94 11.12
N ARG A 66 3.49 1.76 12.39
CA ARG A 66 3.62 0.49 13.09
C ARG A 66 2.83 -0.63 12.42
N HIS A 67 1.60 -0.33 12.03
CA HIS A 67 0.76 -1.27 11.31
C HIS A 67 1.43 -1.72 9.99
N SER A 68 1.94 -0.80 9.18
CA SER A 68 2.59 -1.13 7.90
C SER A 68 3.89 -1.92 8.04
N GLU A 69 4.60 -1.76 9.16
CA GLU A 69 5.86 -2.46 9.45
C GLU A 69 5.61 -3.87 10.03
N GLU A 70 4.59 -4.02 10.88
CA GLU A 70 4.35 -5.26 11.64
C GLU A 70 3.28 -6.18 10.99
N PHE A 71 2.44 -5.66 10.08
CA PHE A 71 1.26 -6.39 9.59
C PHE A 71 1.59 -7.73 8.92
N SER A 72 2.60 -7.81 8.04
CA SER A 72 2.92 -9.06 7.33
C SER A 72 3.25 -10.20 8.30
N SER A 73 4.16 -9.95 9.24
CA SER A 73 4.55 -10.95 10.25
C SER A 73 3.42 -11.26 11.23
N TRP A 74 2.58 -10.28 11.56
CA TRP A 74 1.38 -10.50 12.37
C TRP A 74 0.36 -11.38 11.62
N PHE A 75 0.15 -11.13 10.33
CA PHE A 75 -0.81 -11.84 9.50
C PHE A 75 -0.44 -13.31 9.32
N GLU A 76 0.84 -13.60 9.06
CA GLU A 76 1.38 -14.97 8.98
C GLU A 76 1.15 -15.77 10.28
N GLN A 77 1.19 -15.13 11.45
CA GLN A 77 0.94 -15.80 12.73
C GLN A 77 -0.55 -16.07 12.98
N LYS A 78 -1.44 -15.27 12.38
CA LYS A 78 -2.89 -15.33 12.60
C LYS A 78 -3.60 -16.24 11.62
N VAL A 79 -3.08 -16.38 10.40
CA VAL A 79 -3.65 -17.24 9.36
C VAL A 79 -2.76 -18.49 9.23
N PRO A 80 -3.15 -19.62 9.85
CA PRO A 80 -2.44 -20.88 9.64
C PRO A 80 -2.59 -21.33 8.19
N ILE A 81 -1.51 -21.86 7.62
CA ILE A 81 -1.45 -22.47 6.28
C ILE A 81 -2.08 -23.87 6.31
#